data_AF-A0AA51J8Z0-F1
#
_entry.id   AF-A0AA51J8Z0-F1
#
_cell.length_a   1.000
_cell.length_b   1.000
_cell.length_c   1.000
_cell.angle_alpha   90.00
_cell.angle_beta   90.00
_cell.angle_gamma   90.00
#
_symmetry.space_group_name_H-M   'P 1'
#
loop_
_entity.id
_entity.type
_entity.pdbx_description
1 polymer ?
#
loop_
_entity_poly.entity_id
_entity_poly.type
_entity_poly.pdbx_seq_one_letter_code
_entity_poly.pdbx_strand_id
1 'polypeptide(L)'
;RHRRKFFITGAVFGSIYLLMSYAQRRLREWQEREAKKFFEMTRKKQHFESTERTCNQTILSLSKIVSESILNILNTEEIVQKLQENPDNKLALWEQMKIMIFIRICALVYALSILNVTLRIQLNVIGGYLYRDSVREDGPMIDSELQSKYLSLCHHFVGPGVEDLVKQIEKAVKRVVDPISLKKKITVQEVEQIFWSIQTILCT
;
A
#
# COMPACT_ATOMS: atom_id res chain seq x y z
N ARG A 1 -53.00 55.73 34.75
CA ARG A 1 -51.71 55.44 35.43
C ARG A 1 -51.26 53.96 35.33
N HIS A 2 -52.14 52.95 35.34
CA HIS A 2 -51.74 51.52 35.26
C HIS A 2 -51.51 50.97 33.83
N ARG A 3 -52.13 51.52 32.78
CA ARG A 3 -51.98 51.00 31.40
C ARG A 3 -50.53 51.00 30.91
N ARG A 4 -49.73 52.04 31.21
CA ARG A 4 -48.28 52.08 30.88
C ARG A 4 -47.51 50.93 31.54
N LYS A 5 -47.85 50.54 32.77
CA LYS A 5 -47.16 49.44 33.47
C LYS A 5 -47.40 48.09 32.78
N PHE A 6 -48.63 47.80 32.36
CA PHE A 6 -48.94 46.58 31.60
C PHE A 6 -48.22 46.51 30.25
N PHE A 7 -48.14 47.62 29.52
CA PHE A 7 -47.37 47.68 28.26
C PHE A 7 -45.88 47.46 28.48
N ILE A 8 -45.29 48.09 29.50
CA ILE A 8 -43.87 47.92 29.84
C ILE A 8 -43.59 46.46 30.24
N THR A 9 -44.41 45.88 31.10
CA THR A 9 -44.27 44.48 31.52
C THR A 9 -44.41 43.50 30.35
N GLY A 10 -45.41 43.69 29.48
CA GLY A 10 -45.57 42.87 28.27
C GLY A 10 -44.40 42.97 27.30
N ALA A 11 -43.85 44.18 27.10
CA ALA A 11 -42.66 44.38 26.28
C ALA A 11 -41.42 43.67 26.85
N VAL A 12 -41.24 43.70 28.17
CA VAL A 12 -40.13 43.00 28.85
C VAL A 12 -40.26 41.49 28.65
N PHE A 13 -41.42 40.89 28.95
CA PHE A 13 -41.61 39.45 28.77
C PHE A 13 -41.47 39.00 27.31
N GLY A 14 -42.00 39.79 26.36
CA GLY A 14 -41.81 39.54 24.93
C GLY A 14 -40.34 39.56 24.53
N SER A 15 -39.57 40.54 25.02
CA SER A 15 -38.14 40.64 24.71
C SER A 15 -37.31 39.48 25.27
N ILE A 16 -37.59 39.03 26.50
CA ILE A 16 -36.96 37.87 27.13
C ILE A 16 -37.27 36.59 26.34
N TYR A 17 -38.53 36.39 25.95
CA TYR A 17 -38.93 35.24 25.15
C TYR A 17 -38.24 35.21 23.78
N LEU A 18 -38.13 36.35 23.09
CA LEU A 18 -37.43 36.45 21.82
C LEU A 18 -35.92 36.16 21.96
N LEU A 19 -35.27 36.69 23.00
CA LEU A 19 -33.85 36.41 23.26
C LEU A 19 -33.60 34.94 23.62
N MET A 20 -34.47 34.35 24.44
CA MET A 20 -34.36 32.94 24.86
C MET A 20 -34.58 31.99 23.68
N SER A 21 -35.61 32.23 22.86
CA SER A 21 -35.87 31.43 21.66
C SER A 21 -34.73 31.57 20.63
N TYR A 22 -34.16 32.77 20.48
CA TYR A 22 -32.99 33.00 19.65
C TYR A 22 -31.75 32.24 20.15
N ALA A 23 -31.47 32.29 21.45
CA ALA A 23 -30.35 31.58 22.07
C ALA A 23 -30.50 30.05 21.91
N GLN A 24 -31.69 29.50 22.17
CA GLN A 24 -31.97 28.07 22.00
C GLN A 24 -31.82 27.63 20.54
N ARG A 25 -32.34 28.42 19.60
CA ARG A 25 -32.20 28.14 18.16
C ARG A 25 -30.73 28.18 17.74
N ARG A 26 -29.99 29.20 18.16
CA ARG A 26 -28.57 29.36 17.83
C ARG A 26 -27.68 28.28 18.45
N LEU A 27 -27.99 27.83 19.66
CA LEU A 27 -27.30 26.71 20.31
C LEU A 27 -27.56 25.40 19.57
N ARG A 28 -28.80 25.13 19.19
CA ARG A 28 -29.18 23.95 18.42
C ARG A 28 -28.48 23.93 17.06
N GLU A 29 -28.51 25.05 16.33
CA GLU A 29 -27.81 25.19 15.04
C GLU A 29 -26.28 25.02 15.17
N TRP A 30 -25.70 25.37 16.33
CA TRP A 30 -24.28 25.15 16.59
C TRP A 30 -23.98 23.68 16.87
N GLN A 31 -24.78 23.03 17.72
CA GLN A 31 -24.69 21.60 18.01
C GLN A 31 -24.90 20.74 16.75
N GLU A 32 -25.89 21.07 15.92
CA GLU A 32 -26.15 20.37 14.65
C GLU A 32 -24.97 20.52 13.68
N ARG A 33 -24.38 21.71 13.59
CA ARG A 33 -23.20 21.95 12.74
C ARG A 33 -21.98 21.18 13.23
N GLU A 34 -21.75 21.14 14.54
CA GLU A 34 -20.64 20.41 15.11
C GLU A 34 -20.83 18.90 14.98
N ALA A 35 -22.03 18.40 15.27
CA ALA A 35 -22.41 17.01 15.06
C ALA A 35 -22.23 16.59 13.59
N LYS A 36 -22.63 17.43 12.64
CA LYS A 36 -22.45 17.18 11.21
C LYS A 36 -20.97 17.08 10.82
N LYS A 37 -20.14 18.03 11.26
CA LYS A 37 -18.68 18.00 11.02
C LYS A 37 -18.03 16.77 11.63
N PHE A 38 -18.39 16.43 12.87
CA PHE A 38 -17.90 15.25 13.56
C PHE A 38 -18.28 13.96 12.82
N PHE A 39 -19.53 13.86 12.36
CA PHE A 39 -20.02 12.73 11.59
C PHE A 39 -19.28 12.58 10.25
N GLU A 40 -19.11 13.68 9.51
CA GLU A 40 -18.37 13.70 8.24
C GLU A 40 -16.91 13.25 8.42
N MET A 41 -16.22 13.76 9.45
CA MET A 41 -14.84 13.38 9.79
C MET A 41 -14.73 11.92 10.19
N THR A 42 -15.65 11.44 11.02
CA THR A 42 -15.71 10.03 11.47
C THR A 42 -15.93 9.10 10.28
N ARG A 43 -16.88 9.42 9.40
CA ARG A 43 -17.16 8.64 8.19
C ARG A 43 -15.94 8.57 7.27
N LYS A 44 -15.25 9.70 7.04
CA LYS A 44 -14.01 9.74 6.23
C LYS A 44 -12.92 8.86 6.83
N LYS A 45 -12.73 8.94 8.15
CA LYS A 45 -11.73 8.16 8.87
C LYS A 45 -12.03 6.66 8.80
N GLN A 46 -13.28 6.26 9.04
CA GLN A 46 -13.70 4.86 8.95
C GLN A 46 -13.51 4.29 7.54
N HIS A 47 -13.86 5.07 6.51
CA HIS A 47 -13.65 4.66 5.12
C HIS A 47 -12.16 4.48 4.80
N PHE A 48 -11.32 5.40 5.25
CA PHE A 48 -9.86 5.30 5.09
C PHE A 48 -9.30 4.07 5.82
N GLU A 49 -9.67 3.85 7.08
CA GLU A 49 -9.25 2.68 7.84
C GLU A 49 -9.70 1.37 7.20
N SER A 50 -10.91 1.32 6.63
CA SER A 50 -11.39 0.15 5.90
C SER A 50 -10.55 -0.09 4.63
N THR A 51 -10.29 0.97 3.86
CA THR A 51 -9.47 0.88 2.64
C THR A 51 -8.07 0.39 2.96
N GLU A 52 -7.47 0.90 4.03
CA GLU A 52 -6.16 0.48 4.55
C GLU A 52 -6.16 -1.00 4.97
N ARG A 53 -7.19 -1.47 5.69
CA ARG A 53 -7.32 -2.89 6.06
C ARG A 53 -7.41 -3.79 4.84
N THR A 54 -8.23 -3.43 3.85
CA THR A 54 -8.32 -4.15 2.58
C THR A 54 -6.97 -4.17 1.88
N CYS A 55 -6.29 -3.04 1.78
CA CYS A 55 -4.95 -2.96 1.19
C CYS A 55 -3.94 -3.86 1.89
N ASN A 56 -3.89 -3.86 3.22
CA ASN A 56 -3.00 -4.70 3.99
C ASN A 56 -3.28 -6.20 3.72
N GLN A 57 -4.55 -6.60 3.67
CA GLN A 57 -4.92 -7.98 3.37
C GLN A 57 -4.52 -8.39 1.95
N THR A 58 -4.77 -7.52 0.97
CA THR A 58 -4.38 -7.76 -0.44
C THR A 58 -2.86 -7.84 -0.59
N ILE A 59 -2.10 -6.96 0.07
CA ILE A 59 -0.63 -7.02 0.09
C ILE A 59 -0.17 -8.35 0.66
N LEU A 60 -0.69 -8.78 1.81
CA LEU A 60 -0.28 -10.05 2.42
C LEU A 60 -0.57 -11.25 1.50
N SER A 61 -1.77 -11.30 0.91
CA SER A 61 -2.15 -12.37 0.00
C SER A 61 -1.27 -12.41 -1.26
N LEU A 62 -1.09 -11.27 -1.94
CA LEU A 62 -0.32 -11.21 -3.17
C LEU A 62 1.19 -11.33 -2.91
N SER A 63 1.68 -10.86 -1.77
CA SER A 63 3.10 -11.01 -1.39
C SER A 63 3.51 -12.48 -1.25
N LYS A 64 2.61 -13.31 -0.74
CA LYS A 64 2.81 -14.77 -0.67
C LYS A 64 2.92 -15.37 -2.06
N ILE A 65 2.00 -15.03 -2.96
CA ILE A 65 1.98 -15.53 -4.34
C ILE A 65 3.25 -15.11 -5.09
N VAL A 66 3.64 -13.83 -5.00
CA VAL A 66 4.86 -13.31 -5.63
C VAL A 66 6.10 -13.98 -5.05
N SER A 67 6.16 -14.15 -3.73
CA SER A 67 7.30 -14.82 -3.08
C SER A 67 7.41 -16.25 -3.57
N GLU A 68 6.33 -17.05 -3.51
CA GLU A 68 6.30 -18.43 -3.99
C GLU A 68 6.70 -18.55 -5.46
N SER A 69 6.23 -17.63 -6.32
CA SER A 69 6.65 -17.55 -7.72
C SER A 69 8.17 -17.34 -7.85
N ILE A 70 8.74 -16.37 -7.13
CA ILE A 70 10.19 -16.12 -7.13
C ILE A 70 10.97 -17.33 -6.62
N LEU A 71 10.48 -17.99 -5.56
CA LEU A 71 11.11 -19.19 -5.01
C LEU A 71 11.11 -20.36 -5.98
N ASN A 72 10.03 -20.52 -6.75
CA ASN A 72 9.94 -21.55 -7.78
C ASN A 72 10.86 -21.25 -8.97
N ILE A 73 10.97 -19.99 -9.39
CA ILE A 73 11.88 -19.57 -10.48
C ILE A 73 13.35 -19.72 -10.05
N LEU A 74 13.66 -19.43 -8.78
CA LEU A 74 15.01 -19.41 -8.22
C LEU A 74 15.18 -20.52 -7.18
N ASN A 75 14.92 -21.75 -7.61
CA ASN A 75 14.93 -22.95 -6.76
C ASN A 75 16.36 -23.33 -6.35
N THR A 76 16.79 -22.82 -5.20
CA THR A 76 18.09 -23.15 -4.60
C THR A 76 18.09 -24.52 -3.95
N GLU A 77 16.93 -25.01 -3.55
CA GLU A 77 16.71 -26.26 -2.84
C GLU A 77 17.07 -27.45 -3.74
N GLU A 78 16.75 -27.37 -5.04
CA GLU A 78 17.19 -28.33 -6.06
C GLU A 78 18.73 -28.38 -6.18
N ILE A 79 19.40 -27.23 -6.12
CA ILE A 79 20.87 -27.18 -6.17
C ILE A 79 21.47 -27.79 -4.90
N VAL A 80 20.90 -27.50 -3.74
CA VAL A 80 21.33 -28.09 -2.46
C VAL A 80 21.16 -29.61 -2.48
N GLN A 81 20.04 -30.11 -3.00
CA GLN A 81 19.82 -31.56 -3.14
C GLN A 81 20.88 -32.20 -4.05
N LYS A 82 21.13 -31.62 -5.22
CA LYS A 82 22.21 -32.08 -6.12
C LYS A 82 23.57 -32.06 -5.44
N LEU A 83 23.87 -31.05 -4.63
CA LEU A 83 25.13 -30.96 -3.88
C LEU A 83 25.28 -32.07 -2.81
N GLN A 84 24.17 -32.53 -2.22
CA GLN A 84 24.17 -33.62 -1.22
C GLN A 84 24.51 -34.99 -1.85
N GLU A 85 24.21 -35.17 -3.13
CA GLU A 85 24.50 -36.41 -3.88
C GLU A 85 25.99 -36.56 -4.25
N ASN A 86 26.85 -35.61 -3.85
CA ASN A 86 28.28 -35.54 -4.18
C ASN A 86 28.60 -35.68 -5.68
N PRO A 87 28.11 -34.76 -6.52
CA PRO A 87 28.31 -34.82 -7.95
C PRO A 87 29.72 -34.33 -8.31
N ASP A 88 30.22 -34.79 -9.46
CA ASP A 88 31.56 -34.42 -9.96
C ASP A 88 31.69 -32.91 -10.23
N ASN A 89 30.60 -32.25 -10.60
CA ASN A 89 30.54 -30.82 -10.94
C ASN A 89 30.27 -29.90 -9.73
N LYS A 90 30.70 -30.29 -8.53
CA LYS A 90 30.43 -29.57 -7.27
C LYS A 90 30.74 -28.08 -7.34
N LEU A 91 31.89 -27.67 -7.90
CA LEU A 91 32.28 -26.26 -7.98
C LEU A 91 31.27 -25.43 -8.80
N ALA A 92 30.82 -25.95 -9.94
CA ALA A 92 29.86 -25.26 -10.80
C ALA A 92 28.51 -25.06 -10.09
N LEU A 93 28.05 -26.05 -9.32
CA LEU A 93 26.83 -25.95 -8.53
C LEU A 93 26.93 -24.89 -7.42
N TRP A 94 28.08 -24.78 -6.75
CA TRP A 94 28.30 -23.72 -5.77
C TRP A 94 28.32 -22.31 -6.39
N GLU A 95 28.95 -22.17 -7.57
CA GLU A 95 28.94 -20.90 -8.30
C GLU A 95 27.53 -20.52 -8.76
N GLN A 96 26.75 -21.48 -9.27
CA GLN A 96 25.34 -21.29 -9.61
C GLN A 96 24.51 -20.89 -8.39
N MET A 97 24.70 -21.56 -7.24
CA MET A 97 23.98 -21.27 -6.01
C MET A 97 24.30 -19.88 -5.48
N LYS A 98 25.57 -19.47 -5.52
CA LYS A 98 26.03 -18.11 -5.17
C LYS A 98 25.23 -17.06 -5.94
N ILE A 99 25.23 -17.15 -7.28
CA ILE A 99 24.53 -16.20 -8.13
C ILE A 99 23.02 -16.21 -7.83
N MET A 100 22.41 -17.39 -7.74
CA MET A 100 20.98 -17.55 -7.51
C MET A 100 20.49 -16.93 -6.19
N ILE A 101 21.28 -17.05 -5.12
CA ILE A 101 20.96 -16.43 -3.81
C ILE A 101 20.90 -14.91 -3.92
N PHE A 102 21.87 -14.27 -4.59
CA PHE A 102 21.86 -12.82 -4.79
C PHE A 102 20.68 -12.37 -5.65
N ILE A 103 20.35 -13.12 -6.71
CA ILE A 103 19.15 -12.86 -7.52
C ILE A 103 17.89 -12.96 -6.66
N ARG A 104 17.75 -14.02 -5.86
CA ARG A 104 16.58 -14.27 -5.01
C ARG A 104 16.36 -13.15 -3.99
N ILE A 105 17.42 -12.72 -3.30
CA ILE A 105 17.35 -11.61 -2.34
C ILE A 105 16.91 -10.31 -3.03
N CYS A 106 17.56 -9.96 -4.14
CA CYS A 106 17.21 -8.74 -4.88
C CYS A 106 15.77 -8.80 -5.40
N ALA A 107 15.38 -9.91 -6.05
CA ALA A 107 14.05 -10.10 -6.61
C ALA A 107 12.97 -9.97 -5.54
N LEU A 108 13.14 -10.58 -4.36
CA LEU A 108 12.18 -10.45 -3.26
C LEU A 108 12.04 -8.99 -2.79
N VAL A 109 13.16 -8.28 -2.58
CA VAL A 109 13.13 -6.89 -2.11
C VAL A 109 12.43 -5.98 -3.13
N TYR A 110 12.83 -6.04 -4.40
CA TYR A 110 12.25 -5.20 -5.45
C TYR A 110 10.79 -5.58 -5.71
N ALA A 111 10.47 -6.86 -5.84
CA ALA A 111 9.12 -7.28 -6.18
C ALA A 111 8.12 -6.93 -5.09
N LEU A 112 8.46 -7.17 -3.82
CA LEU A 112 7.58 -6.84 -2.70
C LEU A 112 7.43 -5.33 -2.50
N SER A 113 8.48 -4.56 -2.76
CA SER A 113 8.41 -3.09 -2.71
C SER A 113 7.51 -2.52 -3.81
N ILE A 114 7.68 -2.99 -5.06
CA ILE A 114 6.84 -2.60 -6.20
C ILE A 114 5.38 -2.97 -5.93
N LEU A 115 5.12 -4.19 -5.44
CA LEU A 115 3.79 -4.66 -5.09
C LEU A 115 3.12 -3.75 -4.04
N ASN A 116 3.83 -3.47 -2.95
CA ASN A 116 3.31 -2.65 -1.86
C ASN A 116 2.94 -1.24 -2.35
N VAL A 117 3.86 -0.57 -3.04
CA VAL A 117 3.61 0.77 -3.58
C VAL A 117 2.45 0.76 -4.59
N THR A 118 2.42 -0.22 -5.50
CA THR A 118 1.37 -0.34 -6.53
C THR A 118 0.00 -0.52 -5.90
N LEU A 119 -0.15 -1.44 -4.93
CA LEU A 119 -1.42 -1.71 -4.27
C LEU A 119 -1.90 -0.53 -3.42
N ARG A 120 -0.97 0.14 -2.71
CA ARG A 120 -1.28 1.37 -1.96
C ARG A 120 -1.81 2.46 -2.86
N ILE A 121 -1.19 2.66 -4.02
CA ILE A 121 -1.67 3.65 -4.99
C ILE A 121 -3.04 3.23 -5.52
N GLN A 122 -3.17 2.00 -6.01
CA GLN A 122 -4.40 1.53 -6.65
C GLN A 122 -5.61 1.57 -5.71
N LEU A 123 -5.46 1.05 -4.50
CA LEU A 123 -6.56 0.95 -3.55
C LEU A 123 -6.92 2.31 -2.93
N ASN A 124 -5.95 3.21 -2.73
CA ASN A 124 -6.28 4.56 -2.26
C ASN A 124 -6.94 5.43 -3.34
N VAL A 125 -6.53 5.28 -4.61
CA VAL A 125 -7.19 5.97 -5.73
C VAL A 125 -8.64 5.51 -5.85
N ILE A 126 -8.89 4.20 -5.93
CA ILE A 126 -10.25 3.65 -5.96
C ILE A 126 -11.02 4.03 -4.68
N GLY A 127 -10.40 3.90 -3.51
CA GLY A 127 -10.99 4.25 -2.23
C GLY A 127 -11.46 5.71 -2.19
N GLY A 128 -10.71 6.62 -2.79
CA GLY A 128 -11.11 8.03 -2.92
C GLY A 128 -12.37 8.22 -3.77
N TYR A 129 -12.47 7.53 -4.90
CA TYR A 129 -13.67 7.57 -5.75
C TYR A 129 -14.88 6.92 -5.06
N LEU A 130 -14.70 5.76 -4.43
CA LEU A 130 -15.77 5.10 -3.67
C LEU A 130 -16.25 5.95 -2.49
N TYR A 131 -15.34 6.65 -1.80
CA TYR A 131 -15.73 7.58 -0.74
C TYR A 131 -16.61 8.70 -1.29
N ARG A 132 -16.20 9.32 -2.40
CA ARG A 132 -16.96 10.41 -3.02
C ARG A 132 -18.35 9.93 -3.44
N ASP A 133 -18.44 8.77 -4.07
CA ASP A 133 -19.71 8.20 -4.54
C ASP A 133 -20.62 7.80 -3.35
N SER A 134 -20.07 7.53 -2.15
CA SER A 134 -20.85 7.34 -0.91
C SER A 134 -21.34 8.65 -0.25
N VAL A 135 -20.75 9.79 -0.63
CA VAL A 135 -21.02 11.10 -0.04
C VAL A 135 -21.95 11.94 -0.92
N ARG A 136 -21.81 11.81 -2.24
CA ARG A 136 -22.56 12.59 -3.23
C ARG A 136 -23.71 11.78 -3.81
N GLU A 137 -24.82 12.45 -4.06
CA GLU A 137 -26.01 11.87 -4.70
C GLU A 137 -25.95 11.96 -6.24
N ASP A 138 -24.84 12.47 -6.80
CA ASP A 138 -24.64 12.70 -8.24
C ASP A 138 -24.50 11.40 -9.08
N GLY A 139 -24.77 10.24 -8.47
CA GLY A 139 -24.57 8.91 -9.07
C GLY A 139 -23.12 8.42 -9.02
N PRO A 140 -22.89 7.12 -9.32
CA PRO A 140 -21.55 6.54 -9.33
C PRO A 140 -20.75 7.09 -10.53
N MET A 141 -19.55 7.59 -10.29
CA MET A 141 -18.67 7.98 -11.39
C MET A 141 -17.83 6.81 -11.90
N ILE A 142 -17.56 5.83 -11.03
CA ILE A 142 -16.82 4.64 -11.40
C ILE A 142 -17.75 3.44 -11.37
N ASP A 143 -18.13 2.97 -12.55
CA ASP A 143 -18.85 1.72 -12.71
C ASP A 143 -18.00 0.51 -12.28
N SER A 144 -18.67 -0.56 -11.86
CA SER A 144 -18.08 -1.80 -11.38
C SER A 144 -17.11 -2.42 -12.39
N GLU A 145 -17.40 -2.33 -13.69
CA GLU A 145 -16.50 -2.82 -14.74
C GLU A 145 -15.16 -2.08 -14.74
N LEU A 146 -15.18 -0.76 -14.62
CA LEU A 146 -13.97 0.06 -14.57
C LEU A 146 -13.16 -0.22 -13.31
N GLN A 147 -13.81 -0.43 -12.16
CA GLN A 147 -13.12 -0.83 -10.92
C GLN A 147 -12.37 -2.14 -11.11
N SER A 148 -13.04 -3.17 -11.64
CA SER A 148 -12.45 -4.48 -11.90
C SER A 148 -11.27 -4.40 -12.88
N LYS A 149 -11.43 -3.65 -13.97
CA LYS A 149 -10.39 -3.45 -14.98
C LYS A 149 -9.17 -2.70 -14.44
N TYR A 150 -9.38 -1.72 -13.56
CA TYR A 150 -8.27 -1.00 -12.93
C TYR A 150 -7.51 -1.88 -11.93
N LEU A 151 -8.23 -2.63 -11.08
CA LEU A 151 -7.61 -3.53 -10.11
C LEU A 151 -6.84 -4.67 -10.80
N SER A 152 -7.33 -5.16 -11.95
CA SER A 152 -6.65 -6.21 -12.70
C SER A 152 -5.30 -5.80 -13.28
N LEU A 153 -4.96 -4.51 -13.31
CA LEU A 153 -3.64 -4.04 -13.74
C LEU A 153 -2.50 -4.62 -12.87
N CYS A 154 -2.76 -4.95 -11.60
CA CYS A 154 -1.75 -5.60 -10.76
C CYS A 154 -1.53 -7.07 -11.11
N HIS A 155 -2.45 -7.73 -11.81
CA HIS A 155 -2.31 -9.14 -12.18
C HIS A 155 -1.14 -9.35 -13.14
N HIS A 156 -0.87 -8.40 -14.03
CA HIS A 156 0.30 -8.50 -14.92
C HIS A 156 1.60 -8.55 -14.11
N PHE A 157 1.70 -7.71 -13.07
CA PHE A 157 2.86 -7.70 -12.19
C PHE A 157 2.99 -9.03 -11.42
N VAL A 158 1.91 -9.52 -10.81
CA VAL A 158 1.92 -10.77 -10.00
C VAL A 158 2.16 -12.03 -10.85
N GLY A 159 1.84 -11.99 -12.15
CA GLY A 159 2.10 -13.08 -13.09
C GLY A 159 3.43 -12.92 -13.83
N PRO A 160 3.41 -12.64 -15.15
CA PRO A 160 4.62 -12.61 -15.98
C PRO A 160 5.61 -11.50 -15.60
N GLY A 161 5.15 -10.42 -14.97
CA GLY A 161 6.01 -9.31 -14.56
C GLY A 161 7.09 -9.71 -13.55
N VAL A 162 6.83 -10.71 -12.70
CA VAL A 162 7.83 -11.27 -11.78
C VAL A 162 8.98 -11.93 -12.55
N GLU A 163 8.69 -12.71 -13.57
CA GLU A 163 9.73 -13.36 -14.38
C GLU A 163 10.60 -12.35 -15.12
N ASP A 164 9.98 -11.31 -15.68
CA ASP A 164 10.70 -10.25 -16.39
C ASP A 164 11.58 -9.44 -15.43
N LEU A 165 11.09 -9.17 -14.21
CA LEU A 165 11.89 -8.55 -13.16
C LEU A 165 13.09 -9.44 -12.78
N VAL A 166 12.87 -10.75 -12.58
CA VAL A 166 13.95 -11.69 -12.26
C VAL A 166 15.00 -11.72 -13.37
N LYS A 167 14.59 -11.75 -14.65
CA LYS A 167 15.52 -11.72 -15.81
C LYS A 167 16.35 -10.43 -15.84
N GLN A 168 15.78 -9.29 -15.49
CA GLN A 168 16.53 -8.03 -15.41
C GLN A 168 17.54 -8.05 -14.25
N ILE A 169 17.11 -8.51 -13.08
CA ILE A 169 17.96 -8.65 -11.89
C ILE A 169 19.10 -9.63 -12.15
N GLU A 170 18.83 -10.75 -12.79
CA GLU A 170 19.84 -11.75 -13.14
C GLU A 170 20.99 -11.15 -13.95
N LYS A 171 20.69 -10.30 -14.95
CA LYS A 171 21.71 -9.62 -15.76
C LYS A 171 22.60 -8.70 -14.91
N ALA A 172 22.01 -7.96 -13.98
CA ALA A 172 22.75 -7.05 -13.10
C ALA A 172 23.59 -7.82 -12.08
N VAL A 173 23.01 -8.86 -11.45
CA VAL A 173 23.69 -9.68 -10.44
C VAL A 173 24.87 -10.41 -11.05
N LYS A 174 24.72 -11.06 -12.22
CA LYS A 174 25.83 -11.77 -12.89
C LYS A 174 27.03 -10.85 -13.14
N ARG A 175 26.80 -9.61 -13.61
CA ARG A 175 27.86 -8.63 -13.85
C ARG A 175 28.70 -8.32 -12.60
N VAL A 176 28.09 -8.32 -11.42
CA VAL A 176 28.76 -7.95 -10.15
C VAL A 176 29.30 -9.16 -9.40
N VAL A 177 28.55 -10.27 -9.40
CA VAL A 177 28.79 -11.42 -8.51
C VAL A 177 29.61 -12.53 -9.17
N ASP A 178 29.57 -12.68 -10.50
CA ASP A 178 30.38 -13.66 -11.22
C ASP A 178 31.89 -13.59 -10.90
N PRO A 179 32.55 -12.40 -10.90
CA PRO A 179 33.99 -12.32 -10.65
C PRO A 179 34.40 -12.61 -9.20
N ILE A 180 33.45 -12.73 -8.27
CA ILE A 180 33.74 -12.93 -6.85
C ILE A 180 33.99 -14.41 -6.58
N SER A 181 35.23 -14.77 -6.24
CA SER A 181 35.56 -16.16 -5.88
C SER A 181 34.84 -16.62 -4.61
N LEU A 182 34.35 -17.88 -4.61
CA LEU A 182 33.78 -18.55 -3.42
C LEU A 182 34.74 -18.62 -2.22
N LYS A 183 36.06 -18.54 -2.45
CA LYS A 183 37.07 -18.58 -1.38
C LYS A 183 37.36 -17.21 -0.77
N LYS A 184 36.88 -16.12 -1.39
CA LYS A 184 37.10 -14.76 -0.88
C LYS A 184 36.38 -14.61 0.44
N LYS A 185 37.10 -14.21 1.50
CA LYS A 185 36.47 -13.74 2.74
C LYS A 185 35.88 -12.36 2.47
N ILE A 186 34.60 -12.19 2.77
CA ILE A 186 33.85 -10.96 2.49
C ILE A 186 33.40 -10.36 3.82
N THR A 187 33.65 -9.06 4.00
CA THR A 187 33.17 -8.28 5.14
C THR A 187 31.74 -7.76 4.88
N VAL A 188 31.03 -7.36 5.94
CA VAL A 188 29.67 -6.78 5.80
C VAL A 188 29.67 -5.55 4.89
N GLN A 189 30.71 -4.70 4.98
CA GLN A 189 30.87 -3.52 4.13
C GLN A 189 31.02 -3.89 2.65
N GLU A 190 31.78 -4.95 2.34
CA GLU A 190 31.88 -5.44 0.96
C GLU A 190 30.56 -6.04 0.46
N VAL A 191 29.78 -6.73 1.31
CA VAL A 191 28.43 -7.19 0.95
C VAL A 191 27.52 -6.01 0.62
N GLU A 192 27.55 -4.96 1.43
CA GLU A 192 26.79 -3.73 1.17
C GLU A 192 27.18 -3.11 -0.17
N GLN A 193 28.48 -3.01 -0.46
CA GLN A 193 28.99 -2.50 -1.74
C GLN A 193 28.55 -3.35 -2.95
N ILE A 194 28.45 -4.67 -2.80
CA ILE A 194 27.90 -5.56 -3.84
C ILE A 194 26.45 -5.18 -4.14
N PHE A 195 25.60 -5.04 -3.11
CA PHE A 195 24.20 -4.65 -3.31
C PHE A 195 24.05 -3.24 -3.89
N TRP A 196 24.87 -2.27 -3.46
CA TRP A 196 24.92 -0.93 -4.06
C TRP A 196 25.29 -0.96 -5.54
N SER A 197 26.26 -1.80 -5.91
CA SER A 197 26.69 -1.96 -7.29
C SER A 197 25.58 -2.57 -8.16
N ILE A 198 24.89 -3.59 -7.64
CA ILE A 198 23.72 -4.20 -8.30
C ILE A 198 22.62 -3.14 -8.49
N GLN A 199 22.29 -2.40 -7.44
CA GLN A 199 21.27 -1.34 -7.50
C GLN A 199 21.63 -0.26 -8.53
N THR A 200 22.89 0.17 -8.58
CA THR A 200 23.34 1.18 -9.55
C THR A 200 23.14 0.70 -10.98
N ILE A 201 23.45 -0.56 -11.27
CA ILE A 201 23.25 -1.17 -12.60
C ILE A 201 21.76 -1.32 -12.93
N LEU A 202 20.90 -1.57 -11.94
CA LEU A 202 19.46 -1.70 -12.16
C LEU A 202 18.75 -0.36 -12.40
N CYS A 203 19.28 0.72 -11.84
CA CYS A 203 18.69 2.06 -11.95
C CYS A 203 19.24 2.91 -13.11
N THR A 204 20.23 2.40 -13.87
CA THR A 204 20.87 3.09 -15.00
C THR A 204 20.52 2.42 -16.31
#